data_AF-A0A7V5XED0-F1
#
_entry.id   AF-A0A7V5XED0-F1
#
_cell.length_a   1.000
_cell.length_b   1.000
_cell.length_c   1.000
_cell.angle_alpha   90.00
_cell.angle_beta   90.00
_cell.angle_gamma   90.00
#
_symmetry.space_group_name_H-M   'P 1'
#
loop_
_entity.id
_entity.type
_entity.pdbx_description
1 polymer ?
#
loop_
_entity_poly.entity_id
_entity_poly.type
_entity_poly.pdbx_seq_one_letter_code
_entity_poly.pdbx_strand_id
1 'polypeptide(L)'
;MGNAPVKRLILSSLIALLPGIAAAVPIMDYFGPLNEATFGGTGIPNQEVAVASQFVDGNNLITVAMSATQRYSNPPLTNDGAGTYFAGTGSNFGGDGESSTEGALWNFNYFIKVEGINGATP
;
A
#
# COMPACT_ATOMS: atom_id res chain seq x y z
N MET A 1 -24.83 57.65 -36.61
CA MET A 1 -24.73 57.30 -35.18
C MET A 1 -24.95 55.81 -35.08
N GLY A 2 -24.04 54.91 -34.70
CA GLY A 2 -22.62 54.91 -34.37
C GLY A 2 -22.15 53.44 -34.41
N ASN A 3 -20.89 53.20 -34.75
CA ASN A 3 -20.25 51.87 -34.71
C ASN A 3 -20.05 51.40 -33.25
N ALA A 4 -20.04 50.08 -32.98
CA ALA A 4 -19.02 49.32 -32.20
C ALA A 4 -19.47 47.82 -32.03
N PRO A 5 -18.64 46.88 -31.51
CA PRO A 5 -18.11 45.75 -32.30
C PRO A 5 -18.39 44.34 -31.72
N VAL A 6 -18.02 43.34 -32.51
CA VAL A 6 -17.79 41.91 -32.24
C VAL A 6 -17.52 41.52 -30.78
N LYS A 7 -18.20 40.48 -30.27
CA LYS A 7 -17.70 39.63 -29.18
C LYS A 7 -17.51 38.20 -29.66
N ARG A 8 -16.33 37.91 -30.21
CA ARG A 8 -15.74 36.57 -30.21
C ARG A 8 -15.28 36.32 -28.78
N LEU A 9 -15.98 35.48 -28.02
CA LEU A 9 -15.37 34.86 -26.84
C LEU A 9 -14.71 33.56 -27.28
N ILE A 10 -13.39 33.62 -27.36
CA ILE A 10 -12.49 32.48 -27.41
C ILE A 10 -12.66 31.75 -26.07
N LEU A 11 -13.25 30.55 -26.08
CA LEU A 11 -13.26 29.66 -24.92
C LEU A 11 -12.12 28.66 -25.09
N SER A 12 -10.89 29.17 -25.03
CA SER A 12 -9.68 28.35 -24.99
C SER A 12 -9.03 28.54 -23.63
N SER A 13 -8.66 27.43 -23.00
CA SER A 13 -7.75 27.30 -21.85
C SER A 13 -8.42 27.29 -20.46
N LEU A 14 -9.00 26.14 -20.11
CA LEU A 14 -9.01 25.69 -18.71
C LEU A 14 -8.69 24.19 -18.64
N ILE A 15 -7.51 23.80 -19.16
CA ILE A 15 -6.83 22.61 -18.63
C ILE A 15 -6.17 23.11 -17.36
N ALA A 16 -6.96 23.15 -16.29
CA ALA A 16 -6.46 23.45 -14.96
C ALA A 16 -5.36 22.43 -14.61
N LEU A 17 -4.23 22.93 -14.13
CA LEU A 17 -3.21 22.13 -13.48
C LEU A 17 -3.85 21.38 -12.31
N LEU A 18 -4.31 20.16 -12.55
CA LEU A 18 -4.47 19.19 -11.48
C LEU A 18 -3.05 18.74 -11.13
N PRO A 19 -2.55 18.97 -9.91
CA PRO A 19 -1.39 18.24 -9.45
C PRO A 19 -1.77 16.76 -9.52
N GLY A 20 -1.22 16.03 -10.49
CA GLY A 20 -1.30 14.58 -10.49
C GLY A 20 -0.58 14.11 -9.24
N ILE A 21 -1.32 13.57 -8.27
CA ILE A 21 -0.70 12.77 -7.21
C ILE A 21 -0.09 11.58 -7.93
N ALA A 22 1.21 11.63 -8.18
CA ALA A 22 1.96 10.49 -8.68
C ALA A 22 2.02 9.48 -7.53
N ALA A 23 0.97 8.67 -7.39
CA ALA A 23 1.04 7.45 -6.58
C ALA A 23 1.90 6.46 -7.37
N ALA A 24 3.05 6.06 -6.81
CA ALA A 24 3.83 4.99 -7.40
C ALA A 24 2.99 3.72 -7.39
N VAL A 25 2.78 3.13 -8.57
CA VAL A 25 2.06 1.85 -8.68
C VAL A 25 2.95 0.77 -8.04
N PRO A 26 2.45 0.02 -7.05
CA PRO A 26 3.20 -1.09 -6.48
C PRO A 26 3.61 -2.08 -7.57
N ILE A 27 4.88 -2.51 -7.56
CA ILE A 27 5.36 -3.59 -8.41
C ILE A 27 5.35 -4.86 -7.56
N MET A 28 4.56 -5.83 -7.99
CA MET A 28 4.35 -7.11 -7.33
C MET A 28 3.92 -8.14 -8.37
N ASP A 29 4.08 -9.42 -8.06
CA ASP A 29 3.59 -10.50 -8.92
C ASP A 29 2.07 -10.65 -8.79
N TYR A 30 1.55 -10.59 -7.56
CA TYR A 30 0.12 -10.59 -7.30
C TYR A 30 -0.24 -9.91 -5.98
N PHE A 31 -1.53 -9.58 -5.85
CA PHE A 31 -2.16 -9.14 -4.62
C PHE A 31 -3.33 -10.07 -4.29
N GLY A 32 -3.30 -10.70 -3.11
CA GLY A 32 -4.34 -11.62 -2.70
C GLY A 32 -3.92 -12.55 -1.56
N PRO A 33 -4.63 -13.67 -1.37
CA PRO A 33 -4.41 -14.54 -0.23
C PRO A 33 -3.04 -15.23 -0.25
N LEU A 34 -2.36 -15.20 0.91
CA LEU A 34 -1.12 -15.96 1.18
C LEU A 34 -1.28 -16.75 2.48
N ASN A 35 -1.91 -17.92 2.39
CA ASN A 35 -2.33 -18.72 3.56
C ASN A 35 -1.17 -19.14 4.48
N GLU A 36 0.05 -19.26 3.96
CA GLU A 36 1.24 -19.63 4.73
C GLU A 36 1.83 -18.47 5.56
N ALA A 37 1.48 -17.22 5.24
CA ALA A 37 1.94 -16.06 5.99
C ALA A 37 1.12 -15.89 7.27
N THR A 38 1.71 -16.24 8.40
CA THR A 38 1.15 -16.01 9.74
C THR A 38 1.55 -14.67 10.34
N PHE A 39 2.51 -13.97 9.71
CA PHE A 39 3.04 -12.68 10.15
C PHE A 39 3.49 -12.65 11.62
N GLY A 40 3.95 -13.81 12.13
CA GLY A 40 4.46 -13.94 13.50
C GLY A 40 3.37 -13.98 14.58
N GLY A 41 2.10 -14.16 14.24
CA GLY A 41 1.02 -14.17 15.22
C GLY A 41 -0.25 -14.91 14.77
N THR A 42 -1.21 -14.99 15.69
CA THR A 42 -2.57 -15.44 15.39
C THR A 42 -3.48 -14.23 15.22
N GLY A 43 -4.47 -14.34 14.33
CA GLY A 43 -5.46 -13.28 14.11
C GLY A 43 -5.00 -12.13 13.20
N ILE A 44 -3.83 -12.21 12.58
CA ILE A 44 -3.39 -11.26 11.55
C ILE A 44 -3.94 -11.74 10.19
N PRO A 45 -4.76 -10.96 9.47
CA PRO A 45 -5.27 -11.33 8.16
C PRO A 45 -4.18 -11.54 7.12
N ASN A 46 -4.38 -12.52 6.25
CA ASN A 46 -3.49 -12.86 5.13
C ASN A 46 -4.24 -13.03 3.81
N GLN A 47 -5.43 -12.42 3.68
CA GLN A 47 -6.27 -12.50 2.47
C GLN A 47 -5.92 -11.41 1.45
N GLU A 48 -5.34 -10.31 1.90
CA GLU A 48 -4.84 -9.23 1.09
C GLU A 48 -3.36 -9.07 1.38
N VAL A 49 -2.51 -9.61 0.50
CA VAL A 49 -1.05 -9.60 0.65
C VAL A 49 -0.43 -9.29 -0.71
N ALA A 50 0.45 -8.30 -0.76
CA ALA A 50 1.27 -8.02 -1.93
C ALA A 50 2.47 -8.97 -1.92
N VAL A 51 2.66 -9.73 -3.00
CA VAL A 51 3.70 -10.76 -3.09
C VAL A 51 4.58 -10.51 -4.30
N ALA A 52 5.89 -10.57 -4.10
CA ALA A 52 6.89 -10.50 -5.15
C ALA A 52 7.97 -11.56 -4.92
N SER A 53 8.36 -12.25 -6.00
CA SER A 53 9.34 -13.33 -5.96
C SER A 53 10.40 -13.14 -7.02
N GLN A 54 11.65 -13.43 -6.68
CA GLN A 54 12.76 -13.33 -7.62
C GLN A 54 13.75 -14.46 -7.41
N PHE A 55 14.22 -15.05 -8.52
CA PHE A 55 15.38 -15.93 -8.48
C PHE A 55 16.66 -15.13 -8.23
N VAL A 56 17.39 -15.53 -7.20
CA VAL A 56 18.72 -15.05 -6.89
C VAL A 56 19.72 -16.17 -7.20
N ASP A 57 20.82 -15.78 -7.83
CA ASP A 57 21.93 -16.66 -8.23
C ASP A 57 21.52 -17.85 -9.13
N GLY A 58 20.36 -17.76 -9.78
CA GLY A 58 19.81 -18.79 -10.66
C GLY A 58 19.23 -20.03 -9.97
N ASN A 59 19.35 -20.12 -8.63
CA ASN A 59 19.05 -21.35 -7.88
C ASN A 59 18.09 -21.15 -6.71
N ASN A 60 18.03 -19.95 -6.14
CA ASN A 60 17.23 -19.67 -4.95
C ASN A 60 16.07 -18.75 -5.32
N LEU A 61 14.83 -19.15 -5.04
CA LEU A 61 13.68 -18.26 -5.13
C LEU A 61 13.52 -17.52 -3.80
N ILE A 62 13.63 -16.20 -3.82
CA ILE A 62 13.30 -15.35 -2.67
C ILE A 62 11.90 -14.79 -2.90
N THR A 63 10.98 -15.08 -2.00
CA THR A 63 9.64 -14.46 -1.94
C THR A 63 9.62 -13.44 -0.82
N VAL A 64 9.23 -12.20 -1.14
CA VAL A 64 8.92 -11.15 -0.18
C VAL A 64 7.45 -10.83 -0.30
N ALA A 65 6.75 -10.88 0.82
CA ALA A 65 5.34 -10.58 0.90
C ALA A 65 5.06 -9.57 2.00
N MET A 66 4.17 -8.61 1.73
CA MET A 66 3.85 -7.53 2.64
C MET A 66 2.34 -7.30 2.71
N SER A 67 1.83 -7.00 3.90
CA SER A 67 0.47 -6.49 4.12
C SER A 67 0.49 -5.39 5.19
N ALA A 68 -0.63 -4.69 5.36
CA ALA A 68 -0.81 -3.73 6.44
C ALA A 68 -2.11 -4.05 7.19
N THR A 69 -2.08 -3.91 8.51
CA THR A 69 -3.22 -4.16 9.39
C THR A 69 -3.35 -3.09 10.46
N GLN A 70 -4.52 -3.03 11.09
CA GLN A 70 -4.70 -2.20 12.27
C GLN A 70 -3.71 -2.61 13.37
N ARG A 71 -3.31 -1.64 14.17
CA ARG A 71 -2.58 -1.85 15.41
C ARG A 71 -3.58 -2.08 16.53
N TYR A 72 -3.43 -3.18 17.27
CA TYR A 72 -4.34 -3.56 18.36
C TYR A 72 -5.83 -3.52 17.92
N SER A 73 -6.66 -2.77 18.65
CA SER A 73 -8.11 -2.62 18.44
C SER A 73 -8.49 -1.32 17.70
N ASN A 74 -7.57 -0.71 16.95
CA ASN A 74 -7.88 0.43 16.08
C ASN A 74 -8.82 0.04 14.92
N PRO A 75 -9.42 1.00 14.21
CA PRO A 75 -10.21 0.70 13.01
C PRO A 75 -9.41 -0.11 11.96
N PRO A 76 -10.05 -1.09 11.30
CA PRO A 76 -9.43 -1.83 10.20
C PRO A 76 -8.99 -0.92 9.05
N LEU A 77 -7.92 -1.32 8.37
CA LEU A 77 -7.49 -0.68 7.13
C LEU A 77 -8.41 -1.11 5.98
N THR A 78 -8.51 -0.25 4.97
CA THR A 78 -9.11 -0.61 3.67
C THR A 78 -8.04 -0.68 2.61
N ASN A 79 -8.35 -1.23 1.44
CA ASN A 79 -7.42 -1.27 0.32
C ASN A 79 -8.15 -1.12 -1.02
N ASP A 80 -7.41 -0.85 -2.08
CA ASP A 80 -7.92 -0.68 -3.46
C ASP A 80 -7.98 -1.99 -4.26
N GLY A 81 -7.66 -3.14 -3.64
CA GLY A 81 -7.54 -4.42 -4.33
C GLY A 81 -6.27 -4.55 -5.20
N ALA A 82 -5.34 -3.60 -5.12
CA ALA A 82 -4.15 -3.52 -5.95
C ALA A 82 -2.89 -3.12 -5.16
N GLY A 83 -2.81 -3.51 -3.88
CA GLY A 83 -1.61 -3.31 -3.06
C GLY A 83 -1.52 -1.94 -2.36
N THR A 84 -2.51 -1.06 -2.52
CA THR A 84 -2.57 0.20 -1.78
C THR A 84 -3.50 0.07 -0.59
N TYR A 85 -2.99 0.31 0.62
CA TYR A 85 -3.79 0.37 1.84
C TYR A 85 -4.10 1.81 2.25
N PHE A 86 -5.31 2.04 2.73
CA PHE A 86 -5.75 3.32 3.28
C PHE A 86 -5.95 3.18 4.79
N ALA A 87 -5.23 4.02 5.53
CA ALA A 87 -5.33 4.12 6.98
C ALA A 87 -5.92 5.47 7.38
N GLY A 88 -6.68 5.47 8.47
CA GLY A 88 -7.11 6.70 9.11
C GLY A 88 -5.95 7.45 9.77
N THR A 89 -6.13 8.75 9.98
CA THR A 89 -5.22 9.54 10.80
C THR A 89 -5.36 9.17 12.27
N GLY A 90 -4.25 9.22 13.02
CA GLY A 90 -4.26 9.05 14.46
C GLY A 90 -2.95 8.51 15.02
N SER A 91 -2.87 8.51 16.34
CA SER A 91 -1.74 8.02 17.12
C SER A 91 -2.19 6.82 17.97
N ASN A 92 -1.35 5.79 18.05
CA ASN A 92 -1.53 4.69 18.98
C ASN A 92 -0.18 4.22 19.50
N PHE A 93 0.28 4.85 20.59
CA PHE A 93 1.45 4.43 21.36
C PHE A 93 1.10 3.55 22.58
N GLY A 94 -0.17 3.52 23.01
CA GLY A 94 -0.70 2.53 23.96
C GLY A 94 -0.63 2.90 25.45
N GLY A 95 -0.37 4.16 25.84
CA GLY A 95 -0.21 4.59 27.24
C GLY A 95 -0.88 5.92 27.61
N ASP A 96 -1.00 6.17 28.93
CA ASP A 96 -1.51 7.43 29.48
C ASP A 96 -0.52 8.59 29.26
N GLY A 97 -1.01 9.73 28.77
CA GLY A 97 -0.21 10.96 28.57
C GLY A 97 0.53 11.03 27.23
N GLU A 98 0.22 10.15 26.29
CA GLU A 98 0.94 10.08 25.02
C GLU A 98 0.49 11.11 23.99
N SER A 99 1.40 11.38 23.06
CA SER A 99 1.22 12.36 22.00
C SER A 99 0.04 11.99 21.10
N SER A 100 -0.93 12.91 20.99
CA SER A 100 -2.05 12.78 20.05
C SER A 100 -1.62 12.88 18.58
N THR A 101 -0.35 13.20 18.31
CA THR A 101 0.17 13.47 16.96
C THR A 101 1.32 12.55 16.54
N GLU A 102 1.89 11.74 17.42
CA GLU A 102 3.02 10.84 17.11
C GLU A 102 2.59 9.38 17.18
N GLY A 103 2.88 8.58 16.16
CA GLY A 103 2.53 7.16 16.10
C GLY A 103 1.70 6.82 14.86
N ALA A 104 1.17 5.60 14.82
CA ALA A 104 0.30 5.13 13.75
C ALA A 104 -0.78 4.21 14.30
N LEU A 105 -1.97 4.27 13.70
CA LEU A 105 -3.07 3.35 14.01
C LEU A 105 -2.86 1.95 13.41
N TRP A 106 -1.77 1.74 12.69
CA TRP A 106 -1.52 0.60 11.81
C TRP A 106 -0.09 0.08 11.93
N ASN A 107 0.14 -1.13 11.42
CA ASN A 107 1.45 -1.75 11.31
C ASN A 107 1.66 -2.34 9.92
N PHE A 108 2.92 -2.56 9.56
CA PHE A 108 3.29 -3.43 8.43
C PHE A 108 3.53 -4.84 8.91
N ASN A 109 3.10 -5.80 8.10
CA ASN A 109 3.38 -7.21 8.27
C ASN A 109 4.25 -7.66 7.10
N TYR A 110 5.26 -8.48 7.38
CA TYR A 110 6.16 -8.99 6.34
C TYR A 110 6.33 -10.49 6.49
N PHE A 111 6.52 -11.14 5.34
CA PHE A 111 6.83 -12.55 5.21
C PHE A 111 7.96 -12.69 4.19
N ILE A 112 8.96 -13.50 4.53
CA ILE A 112 10.11 -13.77 3.66
C ILE A 112 10.30 -15.28 3.62
N LYS A 113 10.39 -15.83 2.41
CA LYS A 113 10.64 -17.25 2.18
C LYS A 113 11.78 -17.41 1.19
N VAL A 114 12.67 -18.35 1.46
CA VAL A 114 13.77 -18.73 0.57
C VAL A 114 13.63 -20.21 0.25
N GLU A 115 13.54 -20.53 -1.04
CA GLU A 115 13.41 -21.90 -1.53
C GLU A 115 14.54 -22.22 -2.51
N GLY A 116 15.34 -23.24 -2.18
CA GLY A 116 16.36 -23.75 -3.10
C GLY A 116 15.77 -24.77 -4.07
N ILE A 117 16.06 -24.65 -5.36
CA ILE A 117 15.59 -25.59 -6.40
C ILE A 117 16.12 -27.03 -6.21
N ASN A 118 17.21 -27.20 -5.44
CA ASN A 118 17.89 -28.50 -5.28
C ASN A 118 17.55 -29.27 -4.00
N GLY A 119 16.48 -28.92 -3.28
CA GLY A 119 16.10 -29.64 -2.05
C GLY A 119 17.12 -29.51 -0.91
N ALA A 120 18.03 -28.53 -0.98
CA ALA A 120 18.80 -28.12 0.18
C ALA A 120 17.83 -27.46 1.16
N THR A 121 17.36 -28.26 2.12
CA THR A 121 16.72 -27.75 3.33
C THR A 121 17.66 -26.75 4.02
N PRO A 122 17.12 -25.67 4.61
CA PRO A 122 17.91 -24.71 5.38
C PRO A 122 18.79 -25.38 6.45
#